data_AF-A0A519BA29-F1
#
_entry.id   AF-A0A519BA29-F1
#
_cell.length_a   1.000
_cell.length_b   1.000
_cell.length_c   1.000
_cell.angle_alpha   90.00
_cell.angle_beta   90.00
_cell.angle_gamma   90.00
#
_symmetry.space_group_name_H-M   'P 1'
#
loop_
_entity.id
_entity.type
_entity.pdbx_description
1 polymer ?
#
loop_
_entity_poly.entity_id
_entity_poly.type
_entity_poly.pdbx_seq_one_letter_code
_entity_poly.pdbx_strand_id
1 'polypeptide(L)'
;MTDLYIKHDDRDSDKKKIKETILLLQKYLAAEVAGRDLYMEQAKTLKDPTLVQALKSFASTESGHIINIREKITELGGTPKPLDEIREAQKGVSKASHQVAAPLDMLRIDLKIEENAINDYTAGLEITSDPGVRALLENNLAEEIHHSLYLSKRINEVLESTKARIGAINGAEKPGGKEPSEIFKASVEVGQTRLNRTWLEMSMSGLIAGMNVTFGIIASSYVAGATAPFVGANISKIFGALFFPIGFIFLMIGKSELFTENFLVPVTSVIAKKNKIGSLLKLWSLTLIGNMAGIFIFALAIAGSLNQLVPSFVVSHIHSVANSYMSKSPFVMVLSAIFAGWLITLMTWLLIASSGTLARIFIIWIVGFLIFLNSFSHIVVASSEILIAINTGSHISYLSWLYPYVPLTIIGNMIGGLFFVTILQYLQILHATSSSEDIIRSSRELNMFSRAASKKADEVEDIEDTL
;
A
#
# COMPACT_ATOMS: atom_id res chain seq x y z
N MET A 1 -48.22 -9.61 61.17
CA MET A 1 -46.90 -10.26 61.26
C MET A 1 -46.78 -11.29 60.15
N THR A 2 -46.62 -10.76 58.95
CA THR A 2 -45.84 -11.26 57.80
C THR A 2 -44.34 -11.30 58.20
N ASP A 3 -43.41 -12.08 57.64
CA ASP A 3 -43.34 -12.76 56.35
C ASP A 3 -42.45 -14.02 56.48
N LEU A 4 -42.82 -15.05 55.70
CA LEU A 4 -42.01 -16.24 55.47
C LEU A 4 -40.74 -15.89 54.70
N TYR A 5 -39.58 -16.25 55.26
CA TYR A 5 -38.32 -16.31 54.54
C TYR A 5 -38.39 -17.46 53.51
N ILE A 6 -38.64 -17.12 52.25
CA ILE A 6 -38.44 -18.05 51.13
C ILE A 6 -36.93 -18.23 50.96
N LYS A 7 -36.42 -19.38 51.41
CA LYS A 7 -35.13 -19.91 50.95
C LYS A 7 -35.27 -20.15 49.44
N HIS A 8 -34.75 -19.24 48.62
CA HIS A 8 -34.52 -19.52 47.21
C HIS A 8 -33.58 -20.73 47.13
N ASP A 9 -34.02 -21.78 46.43
CA ASP A 9 -33.34 -23.07 46.31
C ASP A 9 -32.14 -22.94 45.34
N ASP A 10 -30.95 -22.65 45.87
CA ASP A 10 -29.68 -22.59 45.11
C ASP A 10 -29.44 -23.84 44.24
N ARG A 11 -30.02 -24.99 44.62
CA ARG A 11 -29.88 -26.26 43.88
C ARG A 11 -30.58 -26.25 42.53
N ASP A 12 -31.62 -25.45 42.34
CA ASP A 12 -32.33 -25.35 41.06
C ASP A 12 -31.58 -24.43 40.07
N SER A 13 -30.87 -23.42 40.61
CA SER A 13 -29.96 -22.54 39.87
C SER A 13 -28.75 -23.30 39.33
N ASP A 14 -28.12 -24.16 40.15
CA ASP A 14 -26.94 -24.93 39.75
C ASP A 14 -27.28 -26.02 38.71
N LYS A 15 -28.42 -26.71 38.87
CA LYS A 15 -28.90 -27.67 37.87
C LYS A 15 -29.18 -27.00 36.52
N LYS A 16 -29.72 -25.77 36.53
CA LYS A 16 -29.96 -25.00 35.32
C LYS A 16 -28.66 -24.63 34.61
N LYS A 17 -27.64 -24.15 35.34
CA LYS A 17 -26.31 -23.83 34.79
C LYS A 17 -25.61 -25.06 34.19
N ILE A 18 -25.69 -26.21 34.85
CA ILE A 18 -25.13 -27.47 34.33
C ILE A 18 -25.81 -27.85 33.02
N LYS A 19 -27.14 -27.74 32.94
CA LYS A 19 -27.89 -28.04 31.72
C LYS A 19 -27.54 -27.09 30.56
N GLU A 20 -27.37 -25.80 30.83
CA GLU A 20 -26.91 -24.80 29.85
C GLU A 20 -25.49 -25.10 29.35
N THR A 21 -24.59 -25.49 30.26
CA THR A 21 -23.21 -25.88 29.94
C THR A 21 -23.18 -27.14 29.06
N ILE A 22 -23.97 -28.15 29.39
CA ILE A 22 -24.11 -29.35 28.55
C ILE A 22 -24.62 -28.98 27.16
N LEU A 23 -25.60 -28.08 27.05
CA LEU A 23 -26.14 -27.64 25.76
C LEU A 23 -25.08 -26.92 24.91
N LEU A 24 -24.26 -26.09 25.55
CA LEU A 24 -23.11 -25.44 24.91
C LEU A 24 -22.09 -26.46 24.40
N LEU A 25 -21.69 -27.42 25.24
CA LEU A 25 -20.76 -28.47 24.84
C LEU A 25 -21.31 -29.35 23.71
N GLN A 26 -22.63 -29.58 23.64
CA GLN A 26 -23.24 -30.30 22.52
C GLN A 26 -23.20 -29.49 21.22
N LYS A 27 -23.23 -28.15 21.30
CA LYS A 27 -23.01 -27.27 20.12
C LYS A 27 -21.57 -27.41 19.63
N TYR A 28 -20.58 -27.31 20.53
CA TYR A 28 -19.17 -27.47 20.16
C TYR A 28 -18.87 -28.87 19.63
N LEU A 29 -19.42 -29.92 20.26
CA LEU A 29 -19.31 -31.29 19.76
C LEU A 29 -19.76 -31.42 18.30
N ALA A 30 -20.84 -30.75 17.92
CA ALA A 30 -21.30 -30.76 16.54
C ALA A 30 -20.36 -30.00 15.60
N ALA A 31 -19.76 -28.90 16.05
CA ALA A 31 -18.78 -28.14 15.27
C ALA A 31 -17.52 -28.98 14.97
N GLU A 32 -16.96 -29.65 15.97
CA GLU A 32 -15.73 -30.44 15.79
C GLU A 32 -15.96 -31.66 14.90
N VAL A 33 -17.14 -32.28 15.01
CA VAL A 33 -17.54 -33.38 14.10
C VAL A 33 -17.58 -32.89 12.65
N ALA A 34 -18.11 -31.69 12.40
CA ALA A 34 -18.14 -31.10 11.07
C ALA A 34 -16.75 -30.73 10.56
N GLY A 35 -15.91 -30.10 11.39
CA GLY A 35 -14.53 -29.75 11.06
C GLY A 35 -13.71 -30.98 10.70
N ARG A 36 -13.73 -32.01 11.55
CA ARG A 36 -13.04 -33.29 11.30
C ARG A 36 -13.45 -33.91 9.97
N ASP A 37 -14.75 -34.08 9.75
CA ASP A 37 -15.26 -34.78 8.58
C ASP A 37 -14.95 -33.97 7.30
N LEU A 38 -15.00 -32.64 7.36
CA LEU A 38 -14.57 -31.76 6.27
C LEU A 38 -13.09 -31.99 5.92
N TYR A 39 -12.20 -31.94 6.90
CA TYR A 39 -10.76 -32.12 6.69
C TYR A 39 -10.42 -33.51 6.16
N MET A 40 -11.09 -34.56 6.66
CA MET A 40 -10.90 -35.93 6.15
C MET A 40 -11.32 -36.06 4.69
N GLU A 41 -12.43 -35.46 4.29
CA GLU A 41 -12.91 -35.51 2.91
C GLU A 41 -12.04 -34.69 1.95
N GLN A 42 -11.65 -33.48 2.36
CA GLN A 42 -10.72 -32.65 1.59
C GLN A 42 -9.36 -33.35 1.40
N ALA A 43 -8.86 -34.04 2.42
CA ALA A 43 -7.61 -34.80 2.33
C ALA A 43 -7.67 -35.98 1.34
N LYS A 44 -8.85 -36.45 0.94
CA LYS A 44 -9.01 -37.50 -0.08
C LYS A 44 -8.96 -36.96 -1.51
N THR A 45 -9.35 -35.70 -1.70
CA THR A 45 -9.53 -35.11 -3.04
C THR A 45 -8.34 -34.27 -3.49
N LEU A 46 -7.52 -33.80 -2.55
CA LEU A 46 -6.34 -32.97 -2.83
C LEU A 46 -5.15 -33.74 -3.38
N LYS A 47 -4.38 -33.07 -4.25
CA LYS A 47 -3.15 -33.60 -4.84
C LYS A 47 -1.86 -33.12 -4.15
N ASP A 48 -1.92 -32.07 -3.34
CA ASP A 48 -0.76 -31.52 -2.61
C ASP A 48 -0.47 -32.37 -1.36
N PRO A 49 0.62 -33.15 -1.32
CA PRO A 49 0.90 -34.07 -0.20
C PRO A 49 1.10 -33.35 1.13
N THR A 50 1.65 -32.14 1.10
CA THR A 50 1.92 -31.35 2.33
C THR A 50 0.62 -30.87 2.94
N LEU A 51 -0.29 -30.38 2.09
CA LEU A 51 -1.61 -29.95 2.52
C LEU A 51 -2.46 -31.13 2.99
N VAL A 52 -2.40 -32.27 2.30
CA VAL A 52 -3.07 -33.52 2.73
C VAL A 52 -2.58 -33.95 4.12
N GLN A 53 -1.28 -33.87 4.40
CA GLN A 53 -0.73 -34.20 5.71
C GLN A 53 -1.21 -33.23 6.78
N ALA A 54 -1.25 -31.93 6.50
CA ALA A 54 -1.75 -30.92 7.44
C ALA A 54 -3.22 -31.13 7.79
N LEU A 55 -4.10 -31.35 6.80
CA LEU A 55 -5.53 -31.58 7.05
C LEU A 55 -5.79 -32.88 7.81
N LYS A 56 -4.99 -33.92 7.56
CA LYS A 56 -5.05 -35.15 8.39
C LYS A 56 -4.63 -34.88 9.83
N SER A 57 -3.66 -33.99 10.04
CA SER A 57 -3.27 -33.54 11.37
C SER A 57 -4.41 -32.79 12.05
N PHE A 58 -5.06 -31.86 11.35
CA PHE A 58 -6.20 -31.11 11.89
C PHE A 58 -7.36 -32.06 12.23
N ALA A 59 -7.72 -32.98 11.33
CA ALA A 59 -8.73 -33.99 11.62
C ALA A 59 -8.38 -34.87 12.84
N SER A 60 -7.08 -35.13 13.08
CA SER A 60 -6.64 -35.84 14.28
C SER A 60 -6.84 -35.00 15.54
N THR A 61 -6.52 -33.71 15.47
CA THR A 61 -6.80 -32.73 16.53
C THR A 61 -8.29 -32.64 16.85
N GLU A 62 -9.14 -32.44 15.84
CA GLU A 62 -10.60 -32.42 16.00
C GLU A 62 -11.13 -33.71 16.62
N SER A 63 -10.54 -34.85 16.28
CA SER A 63 -10.90 -36.12 16.90
C SER A 63 -10.60 -36.14 18.40
N GLY A 64 -9.50 -35.51 18.82
CA GLY A 64 -9.17 -35.28 20.23
C GLY A 64 -10.19 -34.37 20.91
N HIS A 65 -10.54 -33.24 20.29
CA HIS A 65 -11.58 -32.32 20.79
C HIS A 65 -12.92 -33.05 20.99
N ILE A 66 -13.36 -33.84 20.01
CA ILE A 66 -14.59 -34.64 20.07
C ILE A 66 -14.58 -35.58 21.28
N ILE A 67 -13.47 -36.29 21.51
CA ILE A 67 -13.34 -37.22 22.66
C ILE A 67 -13.46 -36.43 23.97
N ASN A 68 -12.64 -35.39 24.13
CA ASN A 68 -12.58 -34.59 25.34
C ASN A 68 -13.93 -33.94 25.68
N ILE A 69 -14.63 -33.39 24.68
CA ILE A 69 -15.95 -32.78 24.85
C ILE A 69 -16.99 -33.83 25.28
N ARG A 70 -16.99 -35.02 24.67
CA ARG A 70 -17.91 -36.10 25.03
C ARG A 70 -17.70 -36.57 26.46
N GLU A 71 -16.45 -36.78 26.85
CA GLU A 71 -16.09 -37.15 28.22
C GLU A 71 -16.58 -36.09 29.21
N LYS A 72 -16.34 -34.79 28.91
CA LYS A 72 -16.82 -33.69 29.75
C LYS A 72 -18.34 -33.64 29.87
N ILE A 73 -19.09 -33.87 28.78
CA ILE A 73 -20.55 -33.96 28.82
C ILE A 73 -21.01 -35.08 29.76
N THR A 74 -20.35 -36.25 29.71
CA THR A 74 -20.68 -37.38 30.59
C THR A 74 -20.32 -37.10 32.05
N GLU A 75 -19.19 -36.46 32.33
CA GLU A 75 -18.79 -36.03 33.68
C GLU A 75 -19.82 -35.08 34.31
N LEU A 76 -20.42 -34.19 33.50
CA LEU A 76 -21.48 -33.27 33.93
C LEU A 76 -22.86 -33.95 34.07
N GLY A 77 -22.95 -35.27 33.84
CA GLY A 77 -24.20 -36.05 33.94
C GLY A 77 -25.07 -36.00 32.68
N GLY A 78 -24.55 -35.50 31.56
CA GLY A 78 -25.23 -35.49 30.27
C GLY A 78 -24.97 -36.74 29.43
N THR A 79 -25.75 -36.93 28.37
CA THR A 79 -25.52 -37.97 27.35
C THR A 79 -25.05 -37.30 26.05
N PRO A 80 -23.80 -37.52 25.60
CA PRO A 80 -23.31 -36.94 24.36
C PRO A 80 -24.12 -37.44 23.17
N LYS A 81 -24.47 -36.54 22.23
CA LYS A 81 -25.20 -36.95 21.03
C LYS A 81 -24.42 -38.01 20.24
N PRO A 82 -25.09 -39.05 19.70
CA PRO A 82 -24.45 -40.02 18.80
C PRO A 82 -23.82 -39.32 17.59
N LEU A 83 -22.63 -39.77 17.17
CA LEU A 83 -21.92 -39.16 16.05
C LEU A 83 -22.71 -39.28 14.73
N ASP A 84 -23.44 -40.39 14.55
CA ASP A 84 -24.25 -40.60 13.35
C ASP A 84 -25.42 -39.61 13.28
N GLU A 85 -26.05 -39.30 14.42
CA GLU A 85 -27.13 -38.30 14.48
C GLU A 85 -26.62 -36.89 14.13
N ILE A 86 -25.43 -36.53 14.63
CA ILE A 86 -24.78 -35.25 14.30
C ILE A 86 -24.48 -35.18 12.80
N ARG A 87 -23.92 -36.24 12.22
CA ARG A 87 -23.60 -36.32 10.79
C ARG A 87 -24.84 -36.24 9.90
N GLU A 88 -25.92 -36.94 10.26
CA GLU A 88 -27.19 -36.85 9.54
C GLU A 88 -27.74 -35.43 9.52
N ALA A 89 -27.67 -34.71 10.65
CA ALA A 89 -28.10 -33.31 10.75
C ALA A 89 -27.25 -32.36 9.89
N GLN A 90 -26.03 -32.75 9.55
CA GLN A 90 -25.05 -31.92 8.84
C GLN A 90 -24.87 -32.30 7.35
N LYS A 91 -25.54 -33.35 6.86
CA LYS A 91 -25.43 -33.84 5.47
C LYS A 91 -25.67 -32.78 4.38
N GLY A 92 -26.45 -31.73 4.66
CA GLY A 92 -26.68 -30.62 3.73
C GLY A 92 -25.52 -29.62 3.63
N VAL A 93 -24.74 -29.45 4.70
CA VAL A 93 -23.64 -28.48 4.80
C VAL A 93 -22.34 -29.06 4.23
N SER A 94 -22.05 -30.33 4.50
CA SER A 94 -20.87 -31.03 3.95
C SER A 94 -20.91 -31.14 2.42
N LYS A 95 -22.07 -31.38 1.81
CA LYS A 95 -22.18 -31.43 0.33
C LYS A 95 -21.84 -30.10 -0.37
N ALA A 96 -22.05 -28.96 0.29
CA ALA A 96 -21.82 -27.64 -0.29
C ALA A 96 -20.33 -27.24 -0.24
N SER A 97 -19.59 -27.63 0.80
CA SER A 97 -18.15 -27.32 0.92
C SER A 97 -17.27 -28.21 0.03
N HIS A 98 -17.71 -29.43 -0.33
CA HIS A 98 -17.00 -30.31 -1.26
C HIS A 98 -16.96 -29.84 -2.71
N GLN A 99 -17.82 -28.90 -3.12
CA GLN A 99 -17.90 -28.43 -4.52
C GLN A 99 -16.94 -27.28 -4.85
N VAL A 100 -16.09 -26.86 -3.90
CA VAL A 100 -15.15 -25.76 -4.12
C VAL A 100 -13.99 -26.25 -4.98
N ALA A 101 -14.05 -25.91 -6.28
CA ALA A 101 -13.13 -26.43 -7.29
C ALA A 101 -11.68 -25.89 -7.18
N ALA A 102 -11.46 -24.78 -6.48
CA ALA A 102 -10.16 -24.12 -6.39
C ALA A 102 -9.51 -24.27 -5.00
N PRO A 103 -8.25 -24.74 -4.89
CA PRO A 103 -7.57 -24.94 -3.61
C PRO A 103 -7.50 -23.69 -2.72
N LEU A 104 -7.41 -22.49 -3.31
CA LEU A 104 -7.37 -21.24 -2.55
C LEU A 104 -8.70 -20.90 -1.88
N ASP A 105 -9.81 -21.14 -2.58
CA ASP A 105 -11.15 -20.86 -2.05
C ASP A 105 -11.49 -21.83 -0.91
N MET A 106 -11.06 -23.08 -1.05
CA MET A 106 -11.16 -24.08 0.01
C MET A 106 -10.37 -23.66 1.27
N LEU A 107 -9.10 -23.29 1.13
CA LEU A 107 -8.30 -22.81 2.28
C LEU A 107 -8.91 -21.58 2.97
N ARG A 108 -9.54 -20.67 2.23
CA ARG A 108 -10.23 -19.50 2.80
C ARG A 108 -11.48 -19.88 3.58
N ILE A 109 -12.21 -20.87 3.11
CA ILE A 109 -13.38 -21.41 3.80
C ILE A 109 -12.92 -22.09 5.09
N ASP A 110 -11.88 -22.91 5.05
CA ASP A 110 -11.32 -23.57 6.23
C ASP A 110 -10.84 -22.54 7.25
N LEU A 111 -10.12 -21.49 6.82
CA LEU A 111 -9.71 -20.40 7.71
C LEU A 111 -10.91 -19.72 8.39
N LYS A 112 -12.01 -19.53 7.64
CA LYS A 112 -13.22 -18.92 8.19
C LYS A 112 -13.90 -19.82 9.22
N ILE A 113 -13.81 -21.14 9.05
CA ILE A 113 -14.32 -22.11 10.03
C ILE A 113 -13.52 -21.99 11.32
N GLU A 114 -12.18 -21.98 11.26
CA GLU A 114 -11.36 -21.85 12.47
C GLU A 114 -11.56 -20.49 13.15
N GLU A 115 -11.67 -19.40 12.40
CA GLU A 115 -12.02 -18.09 12.97
C GLU A 115 -13.37 -18.11 13.69
N ASN A 116 -14.35 -18.83 13.16
CA ASN A 116 -15.65 -18.98 13.82
C ASN A 116 -15.52 -19.83 15.09
N ALA A 117 -14.74 -20.92 15.07
CA ALA A 117 -14.46 -21.74 16.25
C ALA A 117 -13.75 -20.94 17.35
N ILE A 118 -12.73 -20.14 16.99
CA ILE A 118 -12.04 -19.22 17.90
C ILE A 118 -13.03 -18.27 18.59
N ASN A 119 -13.94 -17.66 17.82
CA ASN A 119 -14.95 -16.76 18.37
C ASN A 119 -15.94 -17.50 19.29
N ASP A 120 -16.38 -18.69 18.87
CA ASP A 120 -17.31 -19.53 19.61
C ASP A 120 -16.70 -19.98 20.94
N TYR A 121 -15.45 -20.41 20.97
CA TYR A 121 -14.72 -20.80 22.17
C TYR A 121 -14.45 -19.62 23.10
N THR A 122 -14.05 -18.46 22.54
CA THR A 122 -13.85 -17.24 23.31
C THR A 122 -15.15 -16.80 24.01
N ALA A 123 -16.27 -16.80 23.29
CA ALA A 123 -17.58 -16.51 23.88
C ALA A 123 -17.98 -17.56 24.94
N GLY A 124 -17.66 -18.84 24.72
CA GLY A 124 -17.86 -19.92 25.69
C GLY A 124 -17.12 -19.69 27.00
N LEU A 125 -15.90 -19.18 26.93
CA LEU A 125 -15.09 -18.81 28.09
C LEU A 125 -15.64 -17.61 28.84
N GLU A 126 -16.40 -16.71 28.22
CA GLU A 126 -17.04 -15.60 28.94
C GLU A 126 -18.24 -16.06 29.77
N ILE A 127 -18.99 -17.05 29.27
CA ILE A 127 -20.24 -17.50 29.89
C ILE A 127 -20.08 -18.70 30.83
N THR A 128 -18.95 -19.42 30.75
CA THR A 128 -18.72 -20.63 31.55
C THR A 128 -17.88 -20.34 32.79
N SER A 129 -18.41 -20.71 33.96
CA SER A 129 -17.73 -20.58 35.25
C SER A 129 -17.10 -21.88 35.77
N ASP A 130 -17.42 -23.04 35.17
CA ASP A 130 -16.87 -24.33 35.60
C ASP A 130 -15.38 -24.44 35.24
N PRO A 131 -14.47 -24.64 36.20
CA PRO A 131 -13.03 -24.65 35.93
C PRO A 131 -12.58 -25.77 34.97
N GLY A 132 -13.23 -26.94 35.03
CA GLY A 132 -12.90 -28.08 34.18
C GLY A 132 -13.35 -27.87 32.74
N VAL A 133 -14.50 -27.25 32.53
CA VAL A 133 -14.97 -26.86 31.19
C VAL A 133 -14.12 -25.72 30.64
N ARG A 134 -13.79 -24.71 31.45
CA ARG A 134 -12.91 -23.61 31.02
C ARG A 134 -11.56 -24.11 30.53
N ALA A 135 -10.90 -24.99 31.28
CA ALA A 135 -9.63 -25.58 30.88
C ALA A 135 -9.73 -26.35 29.55
N LEU A 136 -10.83 -27.05 29.33
CA LEU A 136 -11.10 -27.74 28.06
C LEU A 136 -11.28 -26.74 26.91
N LEU A 137 -12.07 -25.68 27.09
CA LEU A 137 -12.27 -24.66 26.05
C LEU A 137 -10.98 -23.87 25.76
N GLU A 138 -10.15 -23.60 26.77
CA GLU A 138 -8.85 -22.93 26.62
C GLU A 138 -7.88 -23.78 25.78
N ASN A 139 -7.84 -25.09 26.00
CA ASN A 139 -7.00 -26.01 25.22
C ASN A 139 -7.47 -26.06 23.76
N ASN A 140 -8.77 -26.27 23.52
CA ASN A 140 -9.30 -26.31 22.16
C ASN A 140 -9.07 -24.97 21.44
N LEU A 141 -9.32 -23.83 22.11
CA LEU A 141 -9.07 -22.49 21.55
C LEU A 141 -7.61 -22.31 21.10
N ALA A 142 -6.64 -22.81 21.86
CA ALA A 142 -5.23 -22.72 21.48
C ALA A 142 -4.93 -23.52 20.20
N GLU A 143 -5.56 -24.68 20.05
CA GLU A 143 -5.43 -25.54 18.86
C GLU A 143 -6.09 -24.87 17.63
N GLU A 144 -7.27 -24.26 17.79
CA GLU A 144 -7.94 -23.49 16.73
C GLU A 144 -7.12 -22.29 16.23
N ILE A 145 -6.50 -21.55 17.15
CA ILE A 145 -5.59 -20.44 16.80
C ILE A 145 -4.42 -20.96 15.97
N HIS A 146 -3.88 -22.12 16.33
CA HIS A 146 -2.77 -22.72 15.61
C HIS A 146 -3.19 -23.15 14.19
N HIS A 147 -4.36 -23.75 14.02
CA HIS A 147 -4.91 -24.08 12.70
C HIS A 147 -5.11 -22.82 11.83
N SER A 148 -5.74 -21.78 12.39
CA SER A 148 -5.97 -20.50 11.72
C SER A 148 -4.67 -19.84 11.23
N LEU A 149 -3.63 -19.82 12.07
CA LEU A 149 -2.31 -19.28 11.70
C LEU A 149 -1.67 -20.07 10.56
N TYR A 150 -1.74 -21.41 10.61
CA TYR A 150 -1.23 -22.26 9.55
C TYR A 150 -1.95 -22.01 8.22
N LEU A 151 -3.29 -21.97 8.23
CA LEU A 151 -4.11 -21.73 7.05
C LEU A 151 -3.86 -20.33 6.46
N SER A 152 -3.78 -19.31 7.30
CA SER A 152 -3.44 -17.94 6.88
C SER A 152 -2.07 -17.86 6.21
N LYS A 153 -1.05 -18.51 6.79
CA LYS A 153 0.28 -18.62 6.18
C LYS A 153 0.21 -19.33 4.83
N ARG A 154 -0.50 -20.45 4.74
CA ARG A 154 -0.60 -21.23 3.50
C ARG A 154 -1.33 -20.47 2.40
N ILE A 155 -2.39 -19.73 2.73
CA ILE A 155 -3.09 -18.83 1.79
C ILE A 155 -2.11 -17.80 1.22
N ASN A 156 -1.29 -17.18 2.07
CA ASN A 156 -0.29 -16.22 1.62
C ASN A 156 0.76 -16.86 0.71
N GLU A 157 1.27 -18.06 1.04
CA GLU A 157 2.19 -18.80 0.16
C GLU A 157 1.56 -19.15 -1.20
N VAL A 158 0.30 -19.58 -1.21
CA VAL A 158 -0.44 -19.86 -2.46
C VAL A 158 -0.66 -18.57 -3.26
N LEU A 159 -0.98 -17.46 -2.61
CA LEU A 159 -1.13 -16.16 -3.27
C LEU A 159 0.20 -15.66 -3.84
N GLU A 160 1.30 -15.75 -3.10
CA GLU A 160 2.63 -15.35 -3.57
C GLU A 160 3.16 -16.27 -4.67
N SER A 161 2.96 -17.59 -4.55
CA SER A 161 3.32 -18.54 -5.62
C SER A 161 2.43 -18.39 -6.86
N THR A 162 1.14 -18.05 -6.69
CA THR A 162 0.25 -17.72 -7.81
C THR A 162 0.66 -16.40 -8.46
N LYS A 163 1.01 -15.37 -7.69
CA LYS A 163 1.61 -14.13 -8.22
C LYS A 163 2.92 -14.42 -8.97
N ALA A 164 3.78 -15.27 -8.43
CA ALA A 164 5.05 -15.66 -9.05
C ALA A 164 4.82 -16.50 -10.33
N ARG A 165 3.85 -17.42 -10.34
CA ARG A 165 3.50 -18.22 -11.53
C ARG A 165 2.78 -17.39 -12.59
N ILE A 166 1.91 -16.45 -12.22
CA ILE A 166 1.35 -15.46 -13.14
C ILE A 166 2.48 -14.58 -13.69
N GLY A 167 3.45 -14.19 -12.86
CA GLY A 167 4.67 -13.52 -13.30
C GLY A 167 5.52 -14.34 -14.27
N ALA A 168 5.59 -15.66 -14.10
CA ALA A 168 6.34 -16.57 -14.96
C ALA A 168 5.62 -16.95 -16.27
N ILE A 169 4.28 -17.07 -16.25
CA ILE A 169 3.45 -17.32 -17.46
C ILE A 169 3.38 -16.07 -18.33
N ASN A 170 3.41 -14.88 -17.72
CA ASN A 170 3.60 -13.61 -18.41
C ASN A 170 5.09 -13.33 -18.70
N GLY A 171 5.85 -14.38 -19.04
CA GLY A 171 7.30 -14.39 -19.28
C GLY A 171 7.77 -13.54 -20.46
N ALA A 172 7.48 -12.25 -20.40
CA ALA A 172 8.38 -11.16 -20.68
C ALA A 172 8.12 -10.12 -19.58
N GLU A 173 8.90 -10.16 -18.48
CA GLU A 173 9.17 -8.91 -17.76
C GLU A 173 9.81 -7.98 -18.79
N LYS A 174 9.02 -7.07 -19.36
CA LYS A 174 9.59 -5.88 -19.99
C LYS A 174 10.30 -5.12 -18.88
N PRO A 175 11.53 -4.65 -19.10
CA PRO A 175 12.23 -3.87 -18.08
C PRO A 175 11.44 -2.59 -17.83
N GLY A 176 10.70 -2.52 -16.71
CA GLY A 176 10.04 -1.29 -16.26
C GLY A 176 8.64 -1.46 -15.66
N GLY A 177 8.56 -1.78 -14.37
CA GLY A 177 7.44 -1.39 -13.49
C GLY A 177 6.03 -1.88 -13.87
N LYS A 178 5.04 -1.40 -13.10
CA LYS A 178 3.61 -1.66 -13.31
C LYS A 178 3.15 -1.27 -14.72
N GLU A 179 2.15 -1.96 -15.27
CA GLU A 179 1.58 -1.60 -16.58
C GLU A 179 1.01 -0.16 -16.55
N PRO A 180 1.12 0.63 -17.64
CA PRO A 180 0.76 2.04 -17.62
C PRO A 180 -0.70 2.31 -17.19
N SER A 181 -1.62 1.38 -17.47
CA SER A 181 -3.02 1.45 -17.04
C SER A 181 -3.21 1.21 -15.52
N GLU A 182 -2.38 0.38 -14.91
CA GLU A 182 -2.37 0.14 -13.46
C GLU A 182 -1.75 1.31 -12.72
N ILE A 183 -0.67 1.89 -13.27
CA ILE A 183 -0.06 3.13 -12.78
C ILE A 183 -1.11 4.25 -12.78
N PHE A 184 -1.89 4.38 -13.85
CA PHE A 184 -2.96 5.38 -13.94
C PHE A 184 -4.05 5.17 -12.89
N LYS A 185 -4.59 3.94 -12.75
CA LYS A 185 -5.62 3.64 -11.74
C LYS A 185 -5.12 3.92 -10.31
N ALA A 186 -3.92 3.47 -9.98
CA ALA A 186 -3.30 3.74 -8.68
C ALA A 186 -3.09 5.25 -8.46
N SER A 187 -2.70 6.00 -9.49
CA SER A 187 -2.54 7.45 -9.41
C SER A 187 -3.88 8.16 -9.14
N VAL A 188 -4.97 7.69 -9.75
CA VAL A 188 -6.32 8.24 -9.53
C VAL A 188 -6.79 7.99 -8.09
N GLU A 189 -6.56 6.80 -7.53
CA GLU A 189 -6.93 6.48 -6.16
C GLU A 189 -6.15 7.33 -5.14
N VAL A 190 -4.82 7.36 -5.26
CA VAL A 190 -3.97 8.19 -4.38
C VAL A 190 -4.29 9.68 -4.54
N GLY A 191 -4.59 10.13 -5.76
CA GLY A 191 -4.99 11.51 -6.05
C GLY A 191 -6.28 11.90 -5.33
N GLN A 192 -7.28 11.02 -5.27
CA GLN A 192 -8.51 11.26 -4.49
C GLN A 192 -8.21 11.43 -3.00
N THR A 193 -7.42 10.53 -2.42
CA THR A 193 -7.04 10.61 -1.00
C THR A 193 -6.33 11.92 -0.71
N ARG A 194 -5.37 12.34 -1.56
CA ARG A 194 -4.62 13.59 -1.38
C ARG A 194 -5.52 14.83 -1.46
N LEU A 195 -6.45 14.86 -2.41
CA LEU A 195 -7.36 15.99 -2.66
C LEU A 195 -8.49 16.14 -1.65
N ASN A 196 -8.88 15.05 -0.98
CA ASN A 196 -9.99 15.04 -0.02
C ASN A 196 -9.56 15.36 1.42
N ARG A 197 -8.26 15.58 1.67
CA ARG A 197 -7.74 15.98 2.99
C ARG A 197 -8.25 17.35 3.45
N THR A 198 -8.18 17.55 4.76
CA THR A 198 -8.51 18.82 5.38
C THR A 198 -7.50 19.90 5.00
N TRP A 199 -7.90 21.18 5.11
CA TRP A 199 -6.99 22.28 4.83
C TRP A 199 -5.78 22.28 5.78
N LEU A 200 -5.98 21.87 7.04
CA LEU A 200 -4.93 21.82 8.06
C LEU A 200 -3.89 20.75 7.73
N GLU A 201 -4.34 19.55 7.34
CA GLU A 201 -3.44 18.48 6.91
C GLU A 201 -2.59 18.90 5.70
N MET A 202 -3.19 19.55 4.70
CA MET A 202 -2.48 20.04 3.52
C MET A 202 -1.44 21.11 3.87
N SER A 203 -1.81 22.10 4.68
CA SER A 203 -0.92 23.18 5.09
C SER A 203 0.23 22.68 5.96
N MET A 204 -0.05 21.79 6.93
CA MET A 204 0.99 21.24 7.82
C MET A 204 1.92 20.29 7.07
N SER A 205 1.39 19.47 6.17
CA SER A 205 2.21 18.65 5.27
C SER A 205 3.13 19.52 4.43
N GLY A 206 2.60 20.62 3.87
CA GLY A 206 3.39 21.60 3.13
C GLY A 206 4.47 22.27 3.99
N LEU A 207 4.13 22.69 5.20
CA LEU A 207 5.08 23.31 6.13
C LEU A 207 6.25 22.37 6.46
N ILE A 208 5.93 21.15 6.88
CA ILE A 208 6.94 20.12 7.18
C ILE A 208 7.79 19.82 5.94
N ALA A 209 7.18 19.78 4.75
CA ALA A 209 7.92 19.56 3.51
C ALA A 209 8.92 20.68 3.20
N GLY A 210 8.52 21.95 3.40
CA GLY A 210 9.42 23.09 3.24
C GLY A 210 10.63 23.06 4.20
N MET A 211 10.41 22.61 5.45
CA MET A 211 11.50 22.41 6.40
C MET A 211 12.40 21.23 6.00
N ASN A 212 11.81 20.09 5.63
CA ASN A 212 12.54 18.87 5.29
C ASN A 212 13.45 19.05 4.06
N VAL A 213 12.98 19.71 3.02
CA VAL A 213 13.81 19.98 1.83
C VAL A 213 14.99 20.89 2.15
N THR A 214 14.82 21.79 3.12
CA THR A 214 15.88 22.71 3.57
C THR A 214 17.03 21.95 4.26
N PHE A 215 16.79 20.82 4.92
CA PHE A 215 17.90 19.97 5.41
C PHE A 215 18.79 19.45 4.27
N GLY A 216 18.22 19.15 3.10
CA GLY A 216 19.00 18.80 1.90
C GLY A 216 19.87 19.95 1.40
N ILE A 217 19.37 21.20 1.47
CA ILE A 217 20.16 22.40 1.18
C ILE A 217 21.33 22.55 2.15
N ILE A 218 21.11 22.33 3.45
CA ILE A 218 22.20 22.42 4.44
C ILE A 218 23.25 21.32 4.19
N ALA A 219 22.83 20.08 3.97
CA ALA A 219 23.76 18.98 3.72
C ALA A 219 24.61 19.22 2.46
N SER A 220 23.97 19.58 1.35
CA SER A 220 24.65 19.90 0.09
C SER A 220 25.59 21.10 0.21
N SER A 221 25.14 22.19 0.82
CA SER A 221 25.94 23.40 1.02
C SER A 221 27.12 23.18 1.96
N TYR A 222 26.97 22.29 2.95
CA TYR A 222 28.05 21.93 3.84
C TYR A 222 29.17 21.23 3.07
N VAL A 223 28.84 20.20 2.30
CA VAL A 223 29.82 19.44 1.52
C VAL A 223 30.46 20.32 0.45
N ALA A 224 29.67 21.09 -0.30
CA ALA A 224 30.22 21.97 -1.33
C ALA A 224 31.08 23.10 -0.75
N GLY A 225 30.63 23.74 0.34
CA GLY A 225 31.38 24.80 1.00
C GLY A 225 32.69 24.31 1.63
N ALA A 226 32.68 23.13 2.27
CA ALA A 226 33.86 22.55 2.90
C ALA A 226 34.89 22.05 1.87
N THR A 227 34.45 21.58 0.71
CA THR A 227 35.35 21.02 -0.32
C THR A 227 35.85 22.08 -1.30
N ALA A 228 35.16 23.20 -1.48
CA ALA A 228 35.51 24.25 -2.44
C ALA A 228 36.99 24.73 -2.37
N PRO A 229 37.62 24.94 -1.19
CA PRO A 229 39.01 25.37 -1.12
C PRO A 229 40.02 24.35 -1.68
N PHE A 230 39.65 23.07 -1.71
CA PHE A 230 40.55 21.97 -2.09
C PHE A 230 40.39 21.55 -3.55
N VAL A 231 39.17 21.59 -4.09
CA VAL A 231 38.84 21.06 -5.42
C VAL A 231 38.28 22.11 -6.39
N GLY A 232 38.10 23.35 -5.93
CA GLY A 232 37.49 24.43 -6.70
C GLY A 232 35.96 24.35 -6.78
N ALA A 233 35.34 25.46 -7.22
CA ALA A 233 33.89 25.65 -7.17
C ALA A 233 33.07 24.64 -8.01
N ASN A 234 33.58 24.24 -9.17
CA ASN A 234 32.86 23.34 -10.07
C ASN A 234 32.78 21.92 -9.50
N ILE A 235 33.91 21.39 -9.00
CA ILE A 235 33.96 20.03 -8.45
C ILE A 235 33.23 19.98 -7.10
N SER A 236 33.38 21.01 -6.27
CA SER A 236 32.69 21.05 -4.98
C SER A 236 31.16 21.09 -5.12
N LYS A 237 30.64 21.75 -6.16
CA LYS A 237 29.21 21.73 -6.49
C LYS A 237 28.71 20.30 -6.78
N ILE A 238 29.49 19.50 -7.52
CA ILE A 238 29.16 18.10 -7.79
C ILE A 238 29.08 17.32 -6.47
N PHE A 239 30.06 17.50 -5.58
CA PHE A 239 30.04 16.85 -4.27
C PHE A 239 28.83 17.27 -3.42
N GLY A 240 28.49 18.57 -3.39
CA GLY A 240 27.28 19.02 -2.71
C GLY A 240 25.99 18.41 -3.28
N ALA A 241 25.89 18.33 -4.61
CA ALA A 241 24.73 17.77 -5.29
C ALA A 241 24.43 16.31 -4.88
N LEU A 242 25.45 15.52 -4.52
CA LEU A 242 25.27 14.13 -4.05
C LEU A 242 24.51 14.03 -2.72
N PHE A 243 24.52 15.10 -1.91
CA PHE A 243 23.91 15.13 -0.57
C PHE A 243 22.58 15.87 -0.53
N PHE A 244 22.26 16.66 -1.56
CA PHE A 244 20.97 17.33 -1.67
C PHE A 244 19.75 16.40 -1.57
N PRO A 245 19.75 15.17 -2.14
CA PRO A 245 18.58 14.29 -2.10
C PRO A 245 18.12 13.88 -0.70
N ILE A 246 18.94 14.05 0.35
CA ILE A 246 18.56 13.77 1.74
C ILE A 246 17.25 14.47 2.12
N GLY A 247 17.08 15.72 1.71
CA GLY A 247 15.85 16.48 1.96
C GLY A 247 14.61 15.82 1.33
N PHE A 248 14.73 15.33 0.10
CA PHE A 248 13.64 14.62 -0.59
C PHE A 248 13.38 13.21 -0.02
N ILE A 249 14.40 12.54 0.50
CA ILE A 249 14.23 11.26 1.21
C ILE A 249 13.40 11.46 2.48
N PHE A 250 13.61 12.56 3.21
CA PHE A 250 12.79 12.92 4.36
C PHE A 250 11.33 13.20 3.98
N LEU A 251 11.08 13.82 2.84
CA LEU A 251 9.71 13.99 2.32
C LEU A 251 9.02 12.65 2.08
N MET A 252 9.73 11.72 1.42
CA MET A 252 9.20 10.40 1.10
C MET A 252 8.86 9.59 2.36
N ILE A 253 9.77 9.56 3.34
CA ILE A 253 9.57 8.81 4.59
C ILE A 253 8.52 9.51 5.47
N GLY A 254 8.62 10.83 5.61
CA GLY A 254 7.71 11.64 6.42
C GLY A 254 6.33 11.86 5.82
N LYS A 255 6.11 11.44 4.57
CA LYS A 255 4.87 11.62 3.80
C LYS A 255 4.40 13.09 3.77
N SER A 256 5.35 14.02 3.80
CA SER A 256 5.09 15.45 3.64
C SER A 256 5.18 15.84 2.17
N GLU A 257 4.40 16.83 1.75
CA GLU A 257 4.17 17.10 0.33
C GLU A 257 4.63 18.49 -0.11
N LEU A 258 5.36 18.52 -1.22
CA LEU A 258 5.66 19.75 -1.93
C LEU A 258 4.53 20.14 -2.89
N PHE A 259 4.43 21.43 -3.19
CA PHE A 259 3.59 21.94 -4.28
C PHE A 259 3.89 21.25 -5.62
N THR A 260 5.18 21.08 -5.96
CA THR A 260 5.62 20.62 -7.27
C THR A 260 5.41 19.12 -7.53
N GLU A 261 5.34 18.28 -6.50
CA GLU A 261 5.03 16.85 -6.68
C GLU A 261 3.53 16.60 -6.96
N ASN A 262 2.69 17.62 -6.80
CA ASN A 262 1.25 17.52 -7.00
C ASN A 262 0.80 17.72 -8.45
N PHE A 263 1.73 17.76 -9.40
CA PHE A 263 1.43 17.93 -10.83
C PHE A 263 1.05 16.65 -11.55
N LEU A 264 1.36 15.47 -11.00
CA LEU A 264 0.97 14.18 -11.58
C LEU A 264 -0.28 13.60 -10.91
N VAL A 265 -0.13 13.10 -9.68
CA VAL A 265 -1.12 12.25 -9.03
C VAL A 265 -2.46 12.96 -8.80
N PRO A 266 -2.53 14.14 -8.16
CA PRO A 266 -3.79 14.88 -8.04
C PRO A 266 -4.42 15.28 -9.39
N VAL A 267 -3.60 15.62 -10.38
CA VAL A 267 -4.06 16.01 -11.73
C VAL A 267 -4.72 14.83 -12.43
N THR A 268 -4.15 13.62 -12.34
CA THR A 268 -4.77 12.41 -12.92
C THR A 268 -6.16 12.15 -12.36
N SER A 269 -6.40 12.41 -11.06
CA SER A 269 -7.73 12.26 -10.45
C SER A 269 -8.76 13.25 -11.02
N VAL A 270 -8.34 14.50 -11.27
CA VAL A 270 -9.21 15.52 -11.89
C VAL A 270 -9.52 15.18 -13.35
N ILE A 271 -8.51 14.72 -14.11
CA ILE A 271 -8.68 14.30 -15.51
C ILE A 271 -9.61 13.08 -15.59
N ALA A 272 -9.49 12.14 -14.64
CA ALA A 272 -10.40 11.00 -14.49
C ALA A 272 -11.80 11.40 -13.97
N LYS A 273 -12.09 12.70 -13.83
CA LYS A 273 -13.36 13.26 -13.35
C LYS A 273 -13.78 12.76 -11.97
N LYS A 274 -12.82 12.35 -11.12
CA LYS A 274 -13.08 11.91 -9.74
C LYS A 274 -13.04 13.05 -8.73
N ASN A 275 -12.33 14.13 -9.03
CA ASN A 275 -12.31 15.36 -8.22
C ASN A 275 -12.50 16.61 -9.07
N LYS A 276 -12.86 17.72 -8.42
CA LYS A 276 -13.03 19.04 -9.06
C LYS A 276 -11.70 19.79 -9.16
N ILE A 277 -11.55 20.63 -10.19
CA ILE A 277 -10.41 21.54 -10.35
C ILE A 277 -10.22 22.43 -9.11
N GLY A 278 -11.31 22.83 -8.44
CA GLY A 278 -11.24 23.61 -7.20
C GLY A 278 -10.48 22.90 -6.06
N SER A 279 -10.61 21.57 -5.93
CA SER A 279 -9.85 20.80 -4.94
C SER A 279 -8.35 20.77 -5.26
N LEU A 280 -8.01 20.74 -6.56
CA LEU A 280 -6.62 20.78 -7.03
C LEU A 280 -5.99 22.15 -6.75
N LEU A 281 -6.69 23.24 -7.08
CA LEU A 281 -6.24 24.60 -6.78
C LEU A 281 -6.09 24.81 -5.26
N LYS A 282 -7.01 24.28 -4.45
CA LYS A 282 -6.89 24.30 -2.98
C LYS A 282 -5.61 23.58 -2.52
N LEU A 283 -5.38 22.35 -2.99
CA LEU A 283 -4.18 21.59 -2.61
C LEU A 283 -2.90 22.35 -3.01
N TRP A 284 -2.84 22.84 -4.25
CA TRP A 284 -1.69 23.58 -4.77
C TRP A 284 -1.40 24.85 -3.97
N SER A 285 -2.41 25.67 -3.69
CA SER A 285 -2.24 26.90 -2.92
C SER A 285 -1.81 26.63 -1.48
N LEU A 286 -2.46 25.68 -0.79
CA LEU A 286 -2.15 25.37 0.61
C LEU A 286 -0.76 24.74 0.78
N THR A 287 -0.38 23.82 -0.11
CA THR A 287 0.95 23.20 -0.08
C THR A 287 2.04 24.22 -0.43
N LEU A 288 1.83 25.09 -1.41
CA LEU A 288 2.79 26.15 -1.75
C LEU A 288 2.99 27.13 -0.59
N ILE A 289 1.91 27.64 0.01
CA ILE A 289 1.98 28.55 1.16
C ILE A 289 2.66 27.85 2.33
N GLY A 290 2.28 26.60 2.62
CA GLY A 290 2.93 25.79 3.65
C GLY A 290 4.43 25.63 3.38
N ASN A 291 4.82 25.24 2.17
CA ASN A 291 6.23 25.08 1.79
C ASN A 291 7.03 26.37 2.02
N MET A 292 6.53 27.52 1.55
CA MET A 292 7.18 28.81 1.75
C MET A 292 7.28 29.19 3.23
N ALA A 293 6.22 28.94 4.01
CA ALA A 293 6.22 29.21 5.45
C ALA A 293 7.24 28.34 6.20
N GLY A 294 7.29 27.04 5.90
CA GLY A 294 8.26 26.12 6.49
C GLY A 294 9.71 26.51 6.18
N ILE A 295 9.99 26.87 4.93
CA ILE A 295 11.28 27.43 4.52
C ILE A 295 11.60 28.70 5.30
N PHE A 296 10.66 29.63 5.36
CA PHE A 296 10.88 30.93 5.99
C PHE A 296 11.19 30.79 7.48
N ILE A 297 10.44 29.94 8.20
CA ILE A 297 10.71 29.59 9.59
C ILE A 297 12.13 29.02 9.74
N PHE A 298 12.53 28.11 8.86
CA PHE A 298 13.87 27.52 8.88
C PHE A 298 14.96 28.57 8.62
N ALA A 299 14.75 29.46 7.65
CA ALA A 299 15.66 30.56 7.33
C ALA A 299 15.84 31.52 8.52
N LEU A 300 14.75 31.85 9.22
CA LEU A 300 14.80 32.66 10.44
C LEU A 300 15.57 31.95 11.57
N ALA A 301 15.41 30.63 11.72
CA ALA A 301 16.17 29.86 12.72
C ALA A 301 17.68 29.88 12.44
N ILE A 302 18.08 29.74 11.17
CA ILE A 302 19.50 29.85 10.77
C ILE A 302 20.02 31.27 11.05
N ALA A 303 19.30 32.30 10.57
CA ALA A 303 19.70 33.69 10.74
C ALA A 303 19.80 34.10 12.22
N GLY A 304 18.81 33.72 13.03
CA GLY A 304 18.77 33.99 14.46
C GLY A 304 19.84 33.25 15.26
N SER A 305 20.45 32.20 14.71
CA SER A 305 21.54 31.46 15.36
C SER A 305 22.90 32.15 15.31
N LEU A 306 23.03 33.30 14.62
CA LEU A 306 24.28 34.06 14.49
C LEU A 306 25.48 33.20 14.02
N ASN A 307 25.25 32.33 13.03
CA ASN A 307 26.23 31.36 12.49
C ASN A 307 26.71 30.29 13.47
N GLN A 308 26.02 30.09 14.61
CA GLN A 308 26.35 29.03 15.56
C GLN A 308 25.71 27.68 15.18
N LEU A 309 24.56 27.71 14.49
CA LEU A 309 23.91 26.48 14.00
C LEU A 309 24.55 25.98 12.70
N VAL A 310 24.96 26.92 11.83
CA VAL A 310 25.48 26.65 10.49
C VAL A 310 26.77 27.46 10.30
N PRO A 311 27.91 26.83 9.95
CA PRO A 311 29.17 27.53 9.74
C PRO A 311 29.09 28.57 8.60
N SER A 312 29.91 29.62 8.70
CA SER A 312 29.92 30.73 7.73
C SER A 312 30.20 30.27 6.29
N PHE A 313 31.07 29.27 6.08
CA PHE A 313 31.36 28.76 4.74
C PHE A 313 30.13 28.12 4.06
N VAL A 314 29.21 27.55 4.85
CA VAL A 314 27.95 26.99 4.34
C VAL A 314 27.04 28.12 3.91
N VAL A 315 26.89 29.15 4.74
CA VAL A 315 26.09 30.34 4.44
C VAL A 315 26.62 31.06 3.19
N SER A 316 27.94 31.20 3.07
CA SER A 316 28.58 31.78 1.88
C SER A 316 28.32 30.95 0.61
N HIS A 317 28.31 29.62 0.72
CA HIS A 317 27.91 28.77 -0.41
C HIS A 317 26.45 29.00 -0.80
N ILE A 318 25.54 29.02 0.17
CA ILE A 318 24.11 29.31 -0.06
C ILE A 318 23.93 30.68 -0.74
N HIS A 319 24.66 31.71 -0.32
CA HIS A 319 24.64 33.03 -0.96
C HIS A 319 25.07 32.95 -2.43
N SER A 320 26.14 32.19 -2.73
CA SER A 320 26.61 32.00 -4.11
C SER A 320 25.54 31.33 -4.98
N VAL A 321 24.90 30.26 -4.49
CA VAL A 321 23.85 29.56 -5.23
C VAL A 321 22.60 30.42 -5.37
N ALA A 322 22.17 31.13 -4.31
CA ALA A 322 21.06 32.08 -4.36
C ALA A 322 21.25 33.16 -5.44
N ASN A 323 22.44 33.76 -5.50
CA ASN A 323 22.79 34.74 -6.55
C ASN A 323 22.77 34.12 -7.95
N SER A 324 23.14 32.84 -8.11
CA SER A 324 23.07 32.13 -9.38
C SER A 324 21.63 31.92 -9.88
N TYR A 325 20.62 31.88 -8.99
CA TYR A 325 19.22 31.88 -9.40
C TYR A 325 18.77 33.27 -9.83
N MET A 326 19.09 34.27 -9.01
CA MET A 326 18.62 35.65 -9.17
C MET A 326 19.26 36.37 -10.37
N SER A 327 20.43 35.91 -10.84
CA SER A 327 21.12 36.45 -12.01
C SER A 327 20.64 35.88 -13.35
N LYS A 328 19.77 34.86 -13.37
CA LYS A 328 19.21 34.32 -14.61
C LYS A 328 18.30 35.35 -15.27
N SER A 329 18.42 35.52 -16.59
CA SER A 329 17.43 36.31 -17.34
C SER A 329 16.04 35.67 -17.20
N PRO A 330 14.93 36.44 -17.32
CA PRO A 330 13.59 35.88 -17.19
C PRO A 330 13.32 34.66 -18.08
N PHE A 331 13.82 34.68 -19.32
CA PHE A 331 13.71 33.54 -20.24
C PHE A 331 14.45 32.30 -19.73
N VAL A 332 15.72 32.44 -19.32
CA VAL A 332 16.53 31.33 -18.80
C VAL A 332 15.96 30.81 -17.47
N MET A 333 15.42 31.69 -16.64
CA MET A 333 14.74 31.33 -15.39
C MET A 333 13.51 30.44 -15.66
N VAL A 334 12.65 30.84 -16.59
CA VAL A 334 11.45 30.06 -16.98
C VAL A 334 11.86 28.72 -17.60
N LEU A 335 12.83 28.70 -18.52
CA LEU A 335 13.30 27.46 -19.13
C LEU A 335 13.90 26.51 -18.09
N SER A 336 14.72 27.05 -17.18
CA SER A 336 15.26 26.30 -16.06
C SER A 336 14.16 25.75 -15.14
N ALA A 337 13.09 26.52 -14.93
CA ALA A 337 11.94 26.10 -14.15
C ALA A 337 11.11 25.02 -14.84
N ILE A 338 11.00 25.04 -16.17
CA ILE A 338 10.37 23.95 -16.95
C ILE A 338 11.09 22.62 -16.70
N PHE A 339 12.42 22.59 -16.78
CA PHE A 339 13.18 21.37 -16.50
C PHE A 339 13.03 20.91 -15.04
N ALA A 340 13.04 21.82 -14.06
CA ALA A 340 12.76 21.46 -12.67
C ALA A 340 11.38 20.82 -12.49
N GLY A 341 10.34 21.42 -13.08
CA GLY A 341 8.97 20.89 -13.02
C GLY A 341 8.82 19.51 -13.68
N TRP A 342 9.47 19.34 -14.83
CA TRP A 342 9.56 18.04 -15.51
C TRP A 342 10.21 17.01 -14.59
N LEU A 343 11.42 17.26 -14.09
CA LEU A 343 12.18 16.31 -13.29
C LEU A 343 11.40 15.84 -12.05
N ILE A 344 10.73 16.74 -11.34
CA ILE A 344 9.90 16.36 -10.18
C ILE A 344 8.73 15.47 -10.60
N THR A 345 8.05 15.81 -11.69
CA THR A 345 6.92 15.00 -12.19
C THR A 345 7.39 13.62 -12.66
N LEU A 346 8.55 13.55 -13.30
CA LEU A 346 9.23 12.30 -13.66
C LEU A 346 9.58 11.47 -12.43
N MET A 347 10.12 12.10 -11.37
CA MET A 347 10.38 11.42 -10.10
C MET A 347 9.09 10.84 -9.52
N THR A 348 8.00 11.61 -9.45
CA THR A 348 6.71 11.11 -8.96
C THR A 348 6.22 9.92 -9.78
N TRP A 349 6.35 9.96 -11.11
CA TRP A 349 5.98 8.83 -11.97
C TRP A 349 6.83 7.58 -11.69
N LEU A 350 8.16 7.74 -11.66
CA LEU A 350 9.10 6.64 -11.39
C LEU A 350 8.86 6.01 -10.01
N LEU A 351 8.52 6.83 -9.00
CA LEU A 351 8.19 6.35 -7.66
C LEU A 351 6.92 5.49 -7.63
N ILE A 352 5.94 5.77 -8.48
CA ILE A 352 4.71 4.98 -8.61
C ILE A 352 4.98 3.69 -9.39
N ALA A 353 5.79 3.77 -10.44
CA ALA A 353 6.18 2.65 -11.27
C ALA A 353 7.08 1.64 -10.52
N SER A 354 7.85 2.12 -9.54
CA SER A 354 8.79 1.30 -8.75
C SER A 354 8.16 0.67 -7.50
N SER A 355 8.45 -0.61 -7.30
CA SER A 355 8.28 -1.33 -6.03
C SER A 355 9.58 -1.30 -5.22
N GLY A 356 9.48 -1.43 -3.89
CA GLY A 356 10.63 -1.47 -2.98
C GLY A 356 11.18 -0.12 -2.53
N THR A 357 11.54 -0.03 -1.25
CA THR A 357 12.04 1.22 -0.62
C THR A 357 13.38 1.66 -1.19
N LEU A 358 14.31 0.73 -1.46
CA LEU A 358 15.64 1.06 -1.94
C LEU A 358 15.63 1.67 -3.35
N ALA A 359 14.85 1.10 -4.27
CA ALA A 359 14.69 1.62 -5.62
C ALA A 359 14.10 3.04 -5.62
N ARG A 360 13.11 3.29 -4.73
CA ARG A 360 12.53 4.62 -4.53
C ARG A 360 13.52 5.64 -4.00
N ILE A 361 14.35 5.24 -3.02
CA ILE A 361 15.44 6.09 -2.52
C ILE A 361 16.42 6.42 -3.66
N PHE A 362 16.79 5.43 -4.47
CA PHE A 362 17.70 5.63 -5.60
C PHE A 362 17.13 6.58 -6.68
N ILE A 363 15.85 6.46 -7.02
CA ILE A 363 15.14 7.39 -7.93
C ILE A 363 15.17 8.82 -7.37
N ILE A 364 14.83 8.99 -6.10
CA ILE A 364 14.88 10.30 -5.42
C ILE A 364 16.31 10.85 -5.44
N TRP A 365 17.30 9.97 -5.23
CA TRP A 365 18.70 10.34 -5.21
C TRP A 365 19.16 10.89 -6.56
N ILE A 366 18.90 10.17 -7.66
CA ILE A 366 19.24 10.61 -9.01
C ILE A 366 18.54 11.93 -9.36
N VAL A 367 17.23 12.02 -9.14
CA VAL A 367 16.49 13.20 -9.56
C VAL A 367 16.84 14.42 -8.71
N GLY A 368 16.94 14.25 -7.39
CA GLY A 368 17.41 15.29 -6.49
C GLY A 368 18.81 15.79 -6.89
N PHE A 369 19.74 14.87 -7.16
CA PHE A 369 21.08 15.21 -7.62
C PHE A 369 21.04 16.08 -8.88
N LEU A 370 20.24 15.71 -9.90
CA LEU A 370 20.12 16.48 -11.14
C LEU A 370 19.52 17.87 -10.93
N ILE A 371 18.53 17.99 -10.03
CA ILE A 371 17.91 19.28 -9.68
C ILE A 371 18.96 20.25 -9.12
N PHE A 372 19.79 19.78 -8.18
CA PHE A 372 20.79 20.61 -7.51
C PHE A 372 22.03 20.87 -8.37
N LEU A 373 22.49 19.85 -9.12
CA LEU A 373 23.71 19.93 -9.92
C LEU A 373 23.70 21.14 -10.86
N ASN A 374 22.58 21.38 -11.54
CA ASN A 374 22.45 22.51 -12.45
C ASN A 374 21.83 23.77 -11.82
N SER A 375 21.52 23.74 -10.51
CA SER A 375 20.77 24.80 -9.83
C SER A 375 19.54 25.20 -10.65
N PHE A 376 18.70 24.21 -10.98
CA PHE A 376 17.47 24.48 -11.71
C PHE A 376 16.52 25.30 -10.83
N SER A 377 15.86 26.31 -11.41
CA SER A 377 14.86 27.15 -10.73
C SER A 377 13.63 26.34 -10.33
N HIS A 378 13.73 25.58 -9.26
CA HIS A 378 12.63 24.89 -8.62
C HIS A 378 12.08 25.79 -7.51
N ILE A 379 10.80 26.15 -7.56
CA ILE A 379 10.21 27.18 -6.69
C ILE A 379 10.50 26.95 -5.20
N VAL A 380 10.32 25.73 -4.70
CA VAL A 380 10.55 25.43 -3.27
C VAL A 380 12.04 25.41 -2.91
N VAL A 381 12.84 24.60 -3.61
CA VAL A 381 14.29 24.46 -3.38
C VAL A 381 15.02 25.78 -3.50
N ALA A 382 14.84 26.50 -4.60
CA ALA A 382 15.54 27.75 -4.82
C ALA A 382 15.05 28.86 -3.87
N SER A 383 13.76 28.89 -3.51
CA SER A 383 13.28 29.82 -2.48
C SER A 383 13.88 29.50 -1.10
N SER A 384 14.24 28.24 -0.81
CA SER A 384 14.97 27.90 0.42
C SER A 384 16.33 28.58 0.47
N GLU A 385 17.13 28.43 -0.58
CA GLU A 385 18.44 29.08 -0.66
C GLU A 385 18.34 30.61 -0.69
N ILE A 386 17.39 31.16 -1.46
CA ILE A 386 17.17 32.60 -1.56
C ILE A 386 16.71 33.18 -0.22
N LEU A 387 15.74 32.56 0.46
CA LEU A 387 15.24 33.08 1.74
C LEU A 387 16.29 32.94 2.85
N ILE A 388 17.09 31.87 2.87
CA ILE A 388 18.25 31.78 3.78
C ILE A 388 19.23 32.91 3.46
N ALA A 389 19.58 33.13 2.19
CA ALA A 389 20.52 34.18 1.79
C ALA A 389 20.01 35.59 2.17
N ILE A 390 18.73 35.90 1.94
CA ILE A 390 18.13 37.18 2.34
C ILE A 390 18.23 37.37 3.86
N ASN A 391 17.84 36.36 4.65
CA ASN A 391 17.82 36.47 6.12
C ASN A 391 19.21 36.42 6.75
N THR A 392 20.23 35.94 6.04
CA THR A 392 21.63 35.91 6.49
C THR A 392 22.49 37.03 5.90
N GLY A 393 21.86 38.06 5.32
CA GLY A 393 22.52 39.32 4.97
C GLY A 393 23.04 39.45 3.53
N SER A 394 22.54 38.65 2.59
CA SER A 394 22.84 38.87 1.17
C SER A 394 22.21 40.16 0.61
N HIS A 395 22.65 40.60 -0.56
CA HIS A 395 22.10 41.77 -1.26
C HIS A 395 20.76 41.51 -1.98
N ILE A 396 20.26 40.28 -1.96
CA ILE A 396 18.98 39.94 -2.60
C ILE A 396 17.84 40.55 -1.78
N SER A 397 16.87 41.19 -2.44
CA SER A 397 15.71 41.77 -1.76
C SER A 397 14.51 40.82 -1.79
N TYR A 398 13.68 40.86 -0.73
CA TYR A 398 12.38 40.17 -0.70
C TYR A 398 11.51 40.52 -1.91
N LEU A 399 11.55 41.77 -2.37
CA LEU A 399 10.76 42.22 -3.50
C LEU A 399 11.23 41.57 -4.81
N SER A 400 12.55 41.46 -5.02
CA SER A 400 13.12 40.76 -6.18
C SER A 400 12.83 39.26 -6.18
N TRP A 401 12.70 38.64 -5.01
CA TRP A 401 12.29 37.24 -4.91
C TRP A 401 10.77 37.09 -5.15
N LEU A 402 9.94 37.89 -4.50
CA LEU A 402 8.49 37.68 -4.49
C LEU A 402 7.80 38.09 -5.81
N TYR A 403 8.21 39.19 -6.44
CA TYR A 403 7.49 39.73 -7.61
C TYR A 403 7.92 39.11 -8.94
N PRO A 404 9.22 39.12 -9.33
CA PRO A 404 9.62 38.51 -10.59
C PRO A 404 9.97 37.02 -10.44
N TYR A 405 10.68 36.61 -9.39
CA TYR A 405 11.22 35.24 -9.32
C TYR A 405 10.14 34.19 -9.03
N VAL A 406 9.34 34.38 -7.98
CA VAL A 406 8.30 33.42 -7.57
C VAL A 406 7.29 33.11 -8.69
N PRO A 407 6.66 34.10 -9.35
CA PRO A 407 5.65 33.81 -10.39
C PRO A 407 6.24 33.13 -11.63
N LEU A 408 7.38 33.61 -12.14
CA LEU A 408 8.04 33.01 -13.31
C LEU A 408 8.45 31.56 -13.05
N THR A 409 8.93 31.29 -11.84
CA THR A 409 9.37 29.95 -11.44
C THR A 409 8.18 29.01 -11.26
N ILE A 410 7.08 29.47 -10.64
CA ILE A 410 5.84 28.67 -10.54
C ILE A 410 5.31 28.32 -11.92
N ILE A 411 5.19 29.31 -12.81
CA ILE A 411 4.69 29.11 -14.19
C ILE A 411 5.56 28.09 -14.91
N GLY A 412 6.89 28.26 -14.87
CA GLY A 412 7.81 27.31 -15.50
C GLY A 412 7.69 25.90 -14.93
N ASN A 413 7.68 25.75 -13.59
CA ASN A 413 7.52 24.45 -12.95
C ASN A 413 6.19 23.77 -13.35
N MET A 414 5.10 24.52 -13.39
CA MET A 414 3.79 24.00 -13.81
C MET A 414 3.80 23.58 -15.28
N ILE A 415 4.35 24.40 -16.18
CA ILE A 415 4.47 24.07 -17.61
C ILE A 415 5.23 22.76 -17.78
N GLY A 416 6.41 22.64 -17.18
CA GLY A 416 7.23 21.44 -17.29
C GLY A 416 6.57 20.20 -16.71
N GLY A 417 5.95 20.32 -15.54
CA GLY A 417 5.27 19.21 -14.90
C GLY A 417 4.05 18.73 -15.68
N LEU A 418 3.14 19.64 -16.02
CA LEU A 418 1.91 19.31 -16.74
C LEU A 418 2.17 18.84 -18.18
N PHE A 419 3.21 19.37 -18.85
CA PHE A 419 3.65 18.87 -20.15
C PHE A 419 4.08 17.41 -20.08
N PHE A 420 4.89 17.04 -19.07
CA PHE A 420 5.30 15.66 -18.88
C PHE A 420 4.10 14.74 -18.57
N VAL A 421 3.15 15.19 -17.75
CA VAL A 421 1.89 14.46 -17.52
C VAL A 421 1.13 14.20 -18.83
N THR A 422 1.06 15.21 -19.70
CA THR A 422 0.38 15.10 -20.99
C THR A 422 1.04 14.04 -21.88
N ILE A 423 2.37 14.02 -21.92
CA ILE A 423 3.13 12.99 -22.64
C ILE A 423 2.83 11.60 -22.07
N LEU A 424 2.89 11.44 -20.74
CA LEU A 424 2.62 10.15 -20.09
C LEU A 424 1.22 9.63 -20.40
N GLN A 425 0.21 10.51 -20.35
CA GLN A 425 -1.17 10.12 -20.66
C GLN A 425 -1.36 9.79 -22.14
N TYR A 426 -0.72 10.53 -23.04
CA TYR A 426 -0.73 10.21 -24.47
C TYR A 426 -0.11 8.83 -24.73
N LEU A 427 1.04 8.52 -24.13
CA LEU A 427 1.69 7.21 -24.23
C LEU A 427 0.86 6.06 -23.62
N GLN A 428 0.14 6.34 -22.53
CA GLN A 428 -0.79 5.39 -21.90
C GLN A 428 -1.97 5.05 -22.81
N ILE A 429 -2.57 6.07 -23.45
CA ILE A 429 -3.70 5.89 -24.37
C ILE A 429 -3.27 5.06 -25.58
N LEU A 430 -2.12 5.37 -26.19
CA LEU A 430 -1.60 4.62 -27.33
C LEU A 430 -1.36 3.13 -27.01
N HIS A 431 -0.80 2.82 -25.83
CA HIS A 431 -0.60 1.44 -25.40
C HIS A 431 -1.94 0.70 -25.18
N ALA A 432 -2.92 1.35 -24.55
CA ALA A 432 -4.24 0.76 -24.31
C ALA A 432 -5.02 0.47 -25.62
N THR A 433 -4.88 1.33 -26.63
CA THR A 433 -5.48 1.10 -27.96
C THR A 433 -4.77 -0.03 -28.71
N SER A 434 -3.43 -0.10 -28.64
CA SER A 434 -2.67 -1.17 -29.33
C SER A 434 -2.96 -2.56 -28.76
N SER A 435 -3.08 -2.71 -27.43
CA SER A 435 -3.40 -4.01 -26.82
C SER A 435 -4.82 -4.48 -27.14
N SER A 436 -5.77 -3.54 -27.25
CA SER A 436 -7.14 -3.82 -27.65
C SER A 436 -7.23 -4.27 -29.10
N GLU A 437 -6.45 -3.65 -30.00
CA GLU A 437 -6.36 -4.06 -31.41
C GLU A 437 -5.70 -5.43 -31.59
N ASP A 438 -4.65 -5.74 -30.82
CA ASP A 438 -3.97 -7.05 -30.86
C ASP A 438 -4.88 -8.19 -30.37
N ILE A 439 -5.68 -7.96 -29.32
CA ILE A 439 -6.68 -8.92 -28.83
C ILE A 439 -7.77 -9.16 -29.88
N ILE A 440 -8.26 -8.11 -30.53
CA ILE A 440 -9.28 -8.22 -31.59
C ILE A 440 -8.71 -8.95 -32.81
N ARG A 441 -7.45 -8.68 -33.18
CA ARG A 441 -6.76 -9.35 -34.29
C ARG A 441 -6.56 -10.84 -34.02
N SER A 442 -6.07 -11.19 -32.83
CA SER A 442 -5.86 -12.59 -32.43
C SER A 442 -7.18 -13.38 -32.38
N SER A 443 -8.25 -12.77 -31.88
CA SER A 443 -9.61 -13.36 -31.92
C SER A 443 -10.14 -13.54 -33.35
N ARG A 444 -9.84 -12.62 -34.27
CA ARG A 444 -10.19 -12.76 -35.70
C ARG A 444 -9.42 -13.90 -36.37
N GLU A 445 -8.14 -14.03 -36.09
CA GLU A 445 -7.31 -15.12 -36.64
C GLU A 445 -7.76 -16.48 -36.11
N LEU A 446 -8.03 -16.61 -34.81
CA LEU A 446 -8.59 -17.83 -34.20
C LEU A 446 -9.95 -18.24 -34.81
N ASN A 447 -10.85 -17.27 -35.04
CA ASN A 447 -12.13 -17.53 -35.70
C ASN A 447 -11.96 -17.94 -37.18
N MET A 448 -10.95 -17.41 -37.87
CA MET A 448 -10.63 -17.79 -39.25
C MET A 448 -10.09 -19.22 -39.33
N PHE A 449 -9.18 -19.60 -38.42
CA PHE A 449 -8.67 -20.97 -38.32
C PHE A 449 -9.75 -21.97 -37.92
N SER A 450 -10.64 -21.61 -37.00
CA SER A 450 -11.80 -22.44 -36.61
C SER A 450 -12.75 -22.70 -37.79
N ARG A 451 -13.06 -21.68 -38.60
CA ARG A 451 -13.88 -21.86 -39.81
C ARG A 451 -13.19 -22.69 -40.88
N ALA A 452 -11.87 -22.52 -41.07
CA ALA A 452 -11.11 -23.33 -42.01
C ALA A 452 -11.04 -24.81 -41.57
N ALA A 453 -10.95 -25.07 -40.26
CA ALA A 453 -10.98 -26.42 -39.70
C ALA A 453 -12.37 -27.07 -39.81
N SER A 454 -13.45 -26.31 -39.55
CA SER A 454 -14.84 -26.77 -39.75
C SER A 454 -15.09 -27.15 -41.20
N LYS A 455 -14.72 -26.28 -42.15
CA LYS A 455 -14.91 -26.54 -43.57
C LYS A 455 -14.14 -27.79 -44.05
N LYS A 456 -12.96 -28.04 -43.47
CA LYS A 456 -12.16 -29.23 -43.75
C LYS A 456 -12.72 -30.49 -43.10
N ALA A 457 -13.46 -30.36 -42.00
CA ALA A 457 -14.20 -31.48 -41.40
C ALA A 457 -15.44 -31.83 -42.23
N ASP A 458 -16.19 -30.83 -42.70
CA ASP A 458 -17.34 -31.01 -43.58
C ASP A 458 -16.92 -31.66 -44.93
N GLU A 459 -15.77 -31.24 -45.50
CA GLU A 459 -15.20 -31.87 -46.72
C GLU A 459 -14.73 -33.32 -46.49
N VAL A 460 -14.43 -33.73 -45.26
CA VAL A 460 -14.04 -35.12 -44.92
C VAL A 460 -15.27 -35.99 -44.68
N GLU A 461 -16.33 -35.43 -44.10
CA GLU A 461 -17.62 -36.09 -43.88
C GLU A 461 -18.33 -36.37 -45.23
N ASP A 462 -18.28 -35.44 -46.19
CA ASP A 462 -18.81 -35.64 -47.55
C ASP A 462 -18.06 -36.73 -48.36
N ILE A 463 -16.79 -37.02 -48.03
CA ILE A 463 -16.00 -38.08 -48.68
C ILE A 463 -16.32 -39.47 -48.10
N GLU A 464 -16.70 -39.56 -46.82
CA GLU A 464 -17.15 -40.82 -46.21
C GLU A 464 -18.56 -41.21 -46.68
N ASP A 465 -19.42 -40.25 -47.03
CA ASP A 465 -20.76 -40.51 -47.58
C ASP A 465 -20.78 -40.85 -49.09
N THR A 466 -19.64 -40.74 -49.79
CA THR A 466 -19.51 -41.05 -51.23
C THR A 466 -18.65 -42.28 -51.57
N LEU A 467 -18.24 -43.07 -50.57
CA LEU A 467 -17.63 -44.40 -50.68
C LEU A 467 -18.61 -45.48 -50.23
#